data_AF-A0A9N8H3L7-F1
#
_entry.id   AF-A0A9N8H3L7-F1
#
_cell.length_a   1.000
_cell.length_b   1.000
_cell.length_c   1.000
_cell.angle_alpha   90.00
_cell.angle_beta   90.00
_cell.angle_gamma   90.00
#
_symmetry.space_group_name_H-M   'P 1'
#
loop_
_entity.id
_entity.type
_entity.pdbx_description
1 polymer ?
#
loop_
_entity_poly.entity_id
_entity_poly.type
_entity_poly.pdbx_seq_one_letter_code
_entity_poly.pdbx_strand_id
1 'polypeptide(L)'
;MFHTASAAFKEWLDVNSRYPFNEIRKTRQSYELKYVLLMDETDRANRYSQYFCLKVKYLPSVMIEQLIMEEKAVPMTPDMTWILETMTGWGVRQSSEWYHEVLALLALTVEEGDPVTKKELCRLIVRPLMREALYNQFGVWQWEARELLLSEWTYWFNTECWRKHKHNLSGMVVSSQQYIAHRAAFTAHHGGYSFPMY
;
A
#
# COMPACT_ATOMS: atom_id res chain seq x y z
N MET A 1 4.26 -11.82 24.71
CA MET A 1 5.55 -12.20 25.33
C MET A 1 6.59 -11.29 24.68
N PHE A 2 7.29 -10.46 25.46
CA PHE A 2 8.25 -9.48 24.93
C PHE A 2 9.65 -10.08 25.07
N HIS A 3 10.44 -10.08 23.99
CA HIS A 3 11.76 -10.71 23.91
C HIS A 3 12.84 -9.71 23.51
N THR A 4 14.02 -9.86 24.07
CA THR A 4 15.17 -8.98 23.83
C THR A 4 15.71 -9.14 22.41
N ALA A 5 15.82 -8.05 21.65
CA ALA A 5 16.48 -8.03 20.35
C ALA A 5 17.94 -8.50 20.47
N SER A 6 18.36 -9.43 19.62
CA SER A 6 19.73 -9.94 19.61
C SER A 6 20.74 -8.82 19.31
N ALA A 7 21.97 -8.96 19.81
CA ALA A 7 23.04 -7.98 19.55
C ALA A 7 23.32 -7.85 18.04
N ALA A 8 23.33 -8.99 17.34
CA ALA A 8 23.47 -9.04 15.89
C ALA A 8 22.36 -8.26 15.16
N PHE A 9 21.11 -8.38 15.61
CA PHE A 9 20.00 -7.64 15.01
C PHE A 9 20.15 -6.13 15.20
N LYS A 10 20.60 -5.67 16.38
CA LYS A 10 20.84 -4.25 16.62
C LYS A 10 21.95 -3.69 15.72
N GLU A 11 23.06 -4.41 15.59
CA GLU A 11 24.16 -4.04 14.70
C GLU A 11 23.71 -4.00 13.24
N TRP A 12 22.91 -4.99 12.82
CA TRP A 12 22.34 -5.01 11.48
C TRP A 12 21.43 -3.80 11.21
N LEU A 13 20.62 -3.39 12.19
CA LEU A 13 19.74 -2.22 12.07
C LEU A 13 20.51 -0.91 11.94
N ASP A 14 21.64 -0.77 12.63
CA ASP A 14 22.49 0.42 12.54
C ASP A 14 23.06 0.61 11.12
N VAL A 15 23.26 -0.50 10.39
CA VAL A 15 23.71 -0.50 8.99
C VAL A 15 22.55 -0.36 8.00
N ASN A 16 21.35 -0.85 8.33
CA ASN A 16 20.20 -0.94 7.43
C ASN A 16 19.10 0.08 7.75
N SER A 17 19.43 1.37 7.59
CA SER A 17 18.54 2.49 7.90
C SER A 17 17.25 2.57 7.07
N ARG A 18 17.17 1.83 5.95
CA ARG A 18 15.96 1.73 5.10
C ARG A 18 14.76 1.11 5.80
N TYR A 19 14.98 0.29 6.83
CA TYR A 19 13.89 -0.38 7.51
C TYR A 19 13.20 0.53 8.54
N PRO A 20 11.86 0.50 8.66
CA PRO A 20 11.04 1.47 9.42
C PRO A 20 11.15 1.36 10.96
N PHE A 21 12.25 0.86 11.50
CA PHE A 21 12.43 0.66 12.94
C PHE A 21 12.52 1.94 13.75
N ASN A 22 12.66 3.10 13.10
CA ASN A 22 12.53 4.40 13.74
C ASN A 22 11.08 4.78 14.03
N GLU A 23 10.12 4.25 13.26
CA GLU A 23 8.67 4.49 13.42
C GLU A 23 7.99 3.42 14.26
N ILE A 24 8.62 2.24 14.39
CA ILE A 24 8.11 1.14 15.20
C ILE A 24 8.43 1.41 16.66
N ARG A 25 7.40 1.30 17.51
CA ARG A 25 7.54 1.51 18.95
C ARG A 25 8.59 0.56 19.53
N LYS A 26 9.63 1.15 20.13
CA LYS A 26 10.66 0.43 20.88
C LYS A 26 10.16 0.19 22.31
N THR A 27 10.22 -1.05 22.76
CA THR A 27 10.20 -1.39 24.18
C THR A 27 11.64 -1.32 24.72
N ARG A 28 11.84 -1.41 26.04
CA ARG A 28 13.18 -1.47 26.64
C ARG A 28 14.05 -2.62 26.09
N GLN A 29 13.42 -3.64 25.51
CA GLN A 29 14.07 -4.88 25.11
C GLN A 29 13.88 -5.20 23.62
N SER A 30 12.84 -4.68 22.95
CA SER A 30 12.39 -5.17 21.63
C SER A 30 11.71 -4.10 20.78
N TYR A 31 11.33 -4.47 19.56
CA TYR A 31 10.40 -3.70 18.73
C TYR A 31 8.98 -4.27 18.84
N GLU A 32 7.96 -3.41 18.90
CA GLU A 32 6.55 -3.80 18.91
C GLU A 32 6.01 -3.96 17.48
N LEU A 33 6.42 -5.07 16.84
CA LEU A 33 5.90 -5.47 15.52
C LEU A 33 4.61 -6.27 15.68
N LYS A 34 3.53 -5.85 15.00
CA LYS A 34 2.26 -6.59 14.98
C LYS A 34 2.20 -7.57 13.81
N TYR A 35 2.68 -7.14 12.65
CA TYR A 35 2.70 -7.89 11.41
C TYR A 35 4.07 -7.75 10.73
N VAL A 36 4.42 -8.78 9.95
CA VAL A 36 5.50 -8.77 8.98
C VAL A 36 4.95 -9.24 7.64
N LEU A 37 5.45 -8.67 6.55
CA LEU A 37 5.25 -9.21 5.21
C LEU A 37 6.35 -10.22 4.94
N LEU A 38 6.00 -11.41 4.50
CA LEU A 38 6.93 -12.45 4.12
C LEU A 38 6.95 -12.56 2.60
N MET A 39 8.16 -12.71 2.05
CA MET A 39 8.37 -12.90 0.63
C MET A 39 8.44 -14.40 0.32
N ASP A 40 7.58 -14.86 -0.59
CA ASP A 40 7.63 -16.17 -1.19
C ASP A 40 8.53 -16.13 -2.43
N GLU A 41 9.69 -16.80 -2.35
CA GLU A 41 10.66 -16.85 -3.44
C GLU A 41 10.24 -17.78 -4.59
N THR A 42 9.17 -18.57 -4.43
CA THR A 42 8.77 -19.59 -5.40
C THR A 42 8.01 -19.04 -6.60
N ASP A 43 7.28 -17.93 -6.44
CA ASP A 43 6.47 -17.33 -7.51
C ASP A 43 7.12 -16.07 -8.11
N ARG A 44 8.31 -16.23 -8.72
CA ARG A 44 9.02 -15.11 -9.37
C ARG A 44 8.28 -14.53 -10.58
N ALA A 45 7.28 -15.22 -11.10
CA ALA A 45 6.53 -14.81 -12.30
C ALA A 45 5.53 -13.70 -12.00
N ASN A 46 4.98 -13.65 -10.78
CA ASN A 46 4.02 -12.62 -10.39
C ASN A 46 4.50 -11.89 -9.12
N ARG A 47 5.08 -10.70 -9.31
CA ARG A 47 5.60 -9.85 -8.22
C ARG A 47 4.54 -9.45 -7.19
N TYR A 48 3.25 -9.56 -7.54
CA TYR A 48 2.17 -9.16 -6.65
C TYR A 48 1.67 -10.30 -5.74
N SER A 49 1.85 -11.57 -6.13
CA SER A 49 1.49 -12.74 -5.30
C SER A 49 2.60 -13.18 -4.34
N GLN A 50 3.79 -12.61 -4.46
CA GLN A 50 4.97 -12.99 -3.66
C GLN A 50 4.85 -12.61 -2.18
N TYR A 51 3.98 -11.68 -1.81
CA TYR A 51 3.91 -11.22 -0.43
C TYR A 51 2.69 -11.77 0.29
N PHE A 52 2.92 -12.31 1.49
CA PHE A 52 1.86 -12.69 2.41
C PHE A 52 2.12 -12.11 3.79
N CYS A 53 1.04 -11.81 4.52
CA CYS A 53 1.16 -11.19 5.82
C CYS A 53 1.06 -12.23 6.95
N LEU A 54 1.99 -12.14 7.91
CA LEU A 54 1.98 -12.95 9.12
C LEU A 54 1.94 -12.09 10.37
N LYS A 55 1.09 -12.48 11.32
CA LYS A 55 1.11 -11.88 12.66
C LYS A 55 2.34 -12.36 13.41
N VAL A 56 3.16 -11.41 13.87
CA VAL A 56 4.41 -11.65 14.63
C VAL A 56 4.16 -12.57 15.83
N LYS A 57 3.00 -12.49 16.49
CA LYS A 57 2.67 -13.34 17.65
C LYS A 57 2.71 -14.86 17.38
N TYR A 58 2.72 -15.29 16.12
CA TYR A 58 2.76 -16.70 15.74
C TYR A 58 4.18 -17.24 15.52
N LEU A 59 5.20 -16.38 15.52
CA LEU A 59 6.60 -16.79 15.37
C LEU A 59 7.44 -16.40 16.60
N PRO A 60 8.47 -17.18 16.94
CA PRO A 60 9.50 -16.74 17.88
C PRO A 60 10.18 -15.46 17.39
N SER A 61 10.50 -14.54 18.30
CA SER A 61 11.16 -13.27 17.93
C SER A 61 12.48 -13.48 17.20
N VAL A 62 13.27 -14.47 17.62
CA VAL A 62 14.56 -14.82 16.99
C VAL A 62 14.36 -15.20 15.51
N MET A 63 13.28 -15.91 15.20
CA MET A 63 12.96 -16.28 13.81
C MET A 63 12.56 -15.05 12.99
N ILE A 64 11.82 -14.11 13.57
CA ILE A 64 11.45 -12.86 12.89
C ILE A 64 12.68 -12.01 12.62
N GLU A 65 13.54 -11.83 13.61
CA GLU A 65 14.82 -11.11 13.45
C GLU A 65 15.65 -11.75 12.34
N GLN A 66 15.79 -13.08 12.34
CA GLN A 66 16.52 -13.81 11.32
C GLN A 66 15.91 -13.62 9.93
N LEU A 67 14.59 -13.72 9.78
CA LEU A 67 13.92 -13.50 8.49
C LEU A 67 14.10 -12.07 7.97
N ILE A 68 14.11 -11.07 8.86
CA ILE A 68 14.35 -9.67 8.48
C ILE A 68 15.81 -9.48 8.07
N MET A 69 16.77 -10.03 8.83
CA MET A 69 18.20 -9.95 8.48
C MET A 69 18.52 -10.67 7.17
N GLU A 70 17.79 -11.74 6.85
CA GLU A 70 17.88 -12.48 5.59
C GLU A 70 17.10 -11.81 4.44
N GLU A 71 16.48 -10.64 4.66
CA GLU A 71 15.66 -9.91 3.66
C GLU A 71 14.45 -10.72 3.15
N LYS A 72 13.99 -11.69 3.93
CA LYS A 72 12.80 -12.52 3.66
C LYS A 72 11.53 -12.01 4.34
N ALA A 73 11.69 -11.05 5.25
CA ALA A 73 10.60 -10.40 5.95
C ALA A 73 10.75 -8.88 5.95
N VAL A 74 9.65 -8.20 5.65
CA VAL A 74 9.54 -6.74 5.73
C VAL A 74 8.72 -6.35 6.97
N PRO A 75 9.30 -5.62 7.93
CA PRO A 75 8.58 -5.10 9.08
C PRO A 75 7.61 -3.99 8.66
N MET A 76 6.40 -4.01 9.20
CA MET A 76 5.38 -3.01 8.88
C MET A 76 5.40 -1.84 9.87
N THR A 77 5.27 -0.62 9.36
CA THR A 77 5.04 0.57 10.18
C THR A 77 3.64 0.53 10.84
N PRO A 78 3.37 1.39 11.83
CA PRO A 78 2.02 1.54 12.39
C PRO A 78 0.95 1.90 11.35
N ASP A 79 1.31 2.75 10.37
CA ASP A 79 0.36 3.15 9.32
C ASP A 79 0.10 2.04 8.30
N MET A 80 1.14 1.28 7.93
CA MET A 80 1.00 0.06 7.12
C MET A 80 0.14 -0.99 7.83
N THR A 81 0.31 -1.13 9.14
CA THR A 81 -0.52 -2.02 9.97
C THR A 81 -1.99 -1.61 9.93
N TRP A 82 -2.29 -0.32 10.07
CA TRP A 82 -3.67 0.18 10.01
C TRP A 82 -4.32 -0.08 8.63
N ILE A 83 -3.57 0.11 7.55
CA ILE A 83 -4.00 -0.24 6.19
C ILE A 83 -4.32 -1.72 6.11
N LEU A 84 -3.38 -2.58 6.49
CA LEU A 84 -3.50 -4.03 6.41
C LEU A 84 -4.73 -4.54 7.16
N GLU A 85 -5.01 -4.00 8.34
CA GLU A 85 -6.19 -4.41 9.12
C GLU A 85 -7.49 -4.06 8.42
N THR A 86 -7.54 -2.88 7.78
CA THR A 86 -8.68 -2.48 6.96
C THR A 86 -8.80 -3.38 5.73
N MET A 87 -7.69 -3.70 5.08
CA MET A 87 -7.63 -4.57 3.90
C MET A 87 -8.05 -6.00 4.22
N THR A 88 -7.62 -6.55 5.35
CA THR A 88 -7.96 -7.93 5.76
C THR A 88 -9.45 -8.08 6.08
N GLY A 89 -10.07 -7.06 6.69
CA GLY A 89 -11.49 -7.09 7.03
C GLY A 89 -12.41 -6.78 5.84
N TRP A 90 -12.06 -5.76 5.05
CA TRP A 90 -12.92 -5.21 4.00
C TRP A 90 -12.32 -5.38 2.60
N GLY A 91 -11.04 -5.09 2.40
CA GLY A 91 -10.38 -5.11 1.08
C GLY A 91 -10.36 -6.48 0.39
N VAL A 92 -10.09 -7.56 1.13
CA VAL A 92 -10.13 -8.95 0.61
C VAL A 92 -11.50 -9.30 0.02
N ARG A 93 -12.59 -8.72 0.56
CA ARG A 93 -13.95 -8.93 0.06
C ARG A 93 -14.26 -8.12 -1.20
N GLN A 94 -13.48 -7.07 -1.47
CA GLN A 94 -13.62 -6.25 -2.67
C GLN A 94 -12.85 -6.87 -3.84
N SER A 95 -11.58 -7.20 -3.62
CA SER A 95 -10.72 -7.86 -4.62
C SER A 95 -9.52 -8.51 -3.93
N SER A 96 -9.35 -9.82 -4.12
CA SER A 96 -8.18 -10.55 -3.64
C SER A 96 -6.91 -10.11 -4.35
N GLU A 97 -7.01 -9.80 -5.64
CA GLU A 97 -5.89 -9.30 -6.45
C GLU A 97 -5.41 -7.94 -5.93
N TRP A 98 -6.35 -7.02 -5.66
CA TRP A 98 -6.03 -5.74 -5.05
C TRP A 98 -5.40 -5.89 -3.67
N TYR A 99 -5.88 -6.84 -2.86
CA TYR A 99 -5.25 -7.14 -1.57
C TYR A 99 -3.76 -7.52 -1.73
N HIS A 100 -3.45 -8.43 -2.66
CA HIS A 100 -2.08 -8.84 -2.96
C HIS A 100 -1.24 -7.70 -3.53
N GLU A 101 -1.79 -6.89 -4.44
CA GLU A 101 -1.13 -5.69 -4.94
C GLU A 101 -0.78 -4.71 -3.82
N VAL A 102 -1.69 -4.51 -2.85
CA VAL A 102 -1.43 -3.67 -1.68
C VAL A 102 -0.29 -4.24 -0.83
N LEU A 103 -0.22 -5.55 -0.61
CA LEU A 103 0.92 -6.13 0.13
C LEU A 103 2.24 -5.86 -0.58
N ALA A 104 2.30 -6.03 -1.90
CA ALA A 104 3.49 -5.74 -2.68
C ALA A 104 3.87 -4.24 -2.64
N LEU A 105 2.90 -3.34 -2.77
CA LEU A 105 3.14 -1.89 -2.65
C LEU A 105 3.70 -1.52 -1.27
N LEU A 106 3.17 -2.12 -0.20
CA LEU A 106 3.67 -1.87 1.14
C LEU A 106 5.11 -2.38 1.32
N ALA A 107 5.45 -3.55 0.76
CA ALA A 107 6.81 -4.07 0.78
C ALA A 107 7.78 -3.13 0.03
N LEU A 108 7.42 -2.74 -1.20
CA LEU A 108 8.22 -1.83 -2.02
C LEU A 108 8.48 -0.49 -1.31
N THR A 109 7.49 0.08 -0.62
CA THR A 109 7.69 1.34 0.12
C THR A 109 8.71 1.23 1.27
N VAL A 110 8.92 0.03 1.83
CA VAL A 110 9.99 -0.18 2.82
C VAL A 110 11.33 -0.42 2.13
N GLU A 111 11.34 -1.20 1.05
CA GLU A 111 12.55 -1.55 0.31
C GLU A 111 13.22 -0.32 -0.32
N GLU A 112 12.44 0.63 -0.84
CA GLU A 112 12.90 1.90 -1.40
C GLU A 112 13.51 2.82 -0.33
N GLY A 113 13.15 2.65 0.95
CA GLY A 113 13.73 3.38 2.08
C GLY A 113 13.30 4.84 2.19
N ASP A 114 12.47 5.34 1.26
CA ASP A 114 11.95 6.70 1.33
C ASP A 114 10.82 6.79 2.38
N PRO A 115 10.85 7.79 3.27
CA PRO A 115 9.80 7.97 4.25
C PRO A 115 8.49 8.37 3.55
N VAL A 116 7.52 7.44 3.50
CA VAL A 116 6.21 7.67 2.90
C VAL A 116 5.22 8.08 3.98
N THR A 117 4.58 9.23 3.81
CA THR A 117 3.55 9.67 4.75
C THR A 117 2.32 8.77 4.68
N LYS A 118 1.54 8.68 5.77
CA LYS A 118 0.24 7.98 5.77
C LYS A 118 -0.66 8.36 4.59
N LYS A 119 -0.68 9.64 4.25
CA LYS A 119 -1.46 10.20 3.14
C LYS A 119 -1.01 9.61 1.81
N GLU A 120 0.30 9.56 1.59
CA GLU A 120 0.88 8.99 0.38
C GLU A 120 0.66 7.49 0.30
N LEU A 121 0.83 6.75 1.40
CA LEU A 121 0.49 5.32 1.46
C LEU A 121 -0.97 5.07 1.05
N CYS A 122 -1.92 5.80 1.66
CA CYS A 122 -3.33 5.67 1.31
C CYS A 122 -3.58 5.98 -0.17
N ARG A 123 -2.96 7.04 -0.70
CA ARG A 123 -3.08 7.40 -2.11
C ARG A 123 -2.52 6.31 -3.02
N LEU A 124 -1.34 5.78 -2.72
CA LEU A 124 -0.68 4.71 -3.48
C LEU A 124 -1.55 3.46 -3.55
N ILE A 125 -2.25 3.13 -2.47
CA ILE A 125 -3.12 1.95 -2.38
C ILE A 125 -4.46 2.13 -3.09
N VAL A 126 -5.02 3.35 -3.08
CA VAL A 126 -6.31 3.64 -3.73
C VAL A 126 -6.13 3.88 -5.24
N ARG A 127 -4.95 4.35 -5.67
CA ARG A 127 -4.67 4.72 -7.06
C ARG A 127 -4.87 3.55 -8.07
N PRO A 128 -4.42 2.31 -7.81
CA PRO A 128 -4.66 1.18 -8.71
C PRO A 128 -6.14 0.97 -9.02
N LEU A 129 -7.01 1.05 -8.01
CA LEU A 129 -8.47 0.93 -8.20
C LEU A 129 -9.03 2.05 -9.10
N MET A 130 -8.53 3.27 -8.95
CA MET A 130 -8.97 4.39 -9.80
C MET A 130 -8.50 4.23 -11.23
N ARG A 131 -7.26 3.74 -11.40
CA ARG A 131 -6.72 3.39 -12.71
C ARG A 131 -7.61 2.32 -13.34
N GLU A 132 -7.86 1.21 -12.68
CA GLU A 132 -8.71 0.13 -13.18
C GLU A 132 -10.12 0.62 -13.57
N ALA A 133 -10.76 1.42 -12.71
CA ALA A 133 -12.07 2.00 -13.00
C ALA A 133 -12.05 2.86 -14.28
N LEU A 134 -11.01 3.67 -14.48
CA LEU A 134 -10.83 4.47 -15.70
C LEU A 134 -10.53 3.61 -16.93
N TYR A 135 -9.76 2.53 -16.78
CA TYR A 135 -9.52 1.55 -17.86
C TYR A 135 -10.84 0.90 -18.30
N ASN A 136 -11.68 0.49 -17.35
CA ASN A 136 -12.98 -0.13 -17.62
C ASN A 136 -13.97 0.84 -18.29
N GLN A 137 -13.90 2.13 -17.94
CA GLN A 137 -14.81 3.15 -18.46
C GLN A 137 -14.45 3.63 -19.88
N PHE A 138 -13.16 3.83 -20.16
CA PHE A 138 -12.70 4.48 -21.40
C PHE A 138 -12.00 3.52 -22.39
N GLY A 139 -11.73 2.28 -21.97
CA GLY A 139 -10.97 1.32 -22.76
C GLY A 139 -9.50 1.73 -22.92
N VAL A 140 -8.75 0.99 -23.75
CA VAL A 140 -7.29 1.13 -23.91
C VAL A 140 -6.89 2.41 -24.68
N TRP A 141 -7.73 2.84 -25.62
CA TRP A 141 -7.38 3.84 -26.64
C TRP A 141 -7.45 5.30 -26.18
N GLN A 142 -8.06 5.58 -25.03
CA GLN A 142 -8.23 6.94 -24.51
C GLN A 142 -7.25 7.22 -23.36
N TRP A 143 -5.97 6.95 -23.58
CA TRP A 143 -4.99 7.03 -22.50
C TRP A 143 -4.83 8.46 -21.95
N GLU A 144 -4.89 9.49 -22.80
CA GLU A 144 -4.79 10.89 -22.39
C GLU A 144 -5.91 11.28 -21.43
N ALA A 145 -7.15 10.91 -21.75
CA ALA A 145 -8.32 11.20 -20.92
C ALA A 145 -8.20 10.53 -19.54
N ARG A 146 -7.69 9.28 -19.50
CA ARG A 146 -7.48 8.56 -18.23
C ARG A 146 -6.39 9.19 -17.39
N GLU A 147 -5.25 9.55 -17.97
CA GLU A 147 -4.15 10.18 -17.22
C GLU A 147 -4.55 11.56 -16.69
N LEU A 148 -5.30 12.33 -17.48
CA LEU A 148 -5.86 13.59 -17.02
C LEU A 148 -6.81 13.40 -15.83
N LEU A 149 -7.78 12.50 -15.94
CA LEU A 149 -8.73 12.24 -14.85
C LEU A 149 -8.05 11.67 -13.61
N LEU A 150 -7.00 10.87 -13.78
CA LEU A 150 -6.19 10.36 -12.67
C LEU A 150 -5.36 11.46 -12.00
N SER A 151 -4.90 12.44 -12.76
CA SER A 151 -4.24 13.65 -12.25
C SER A 151 -5.22 14.54 -11.48
N GLU A 152 -6.42 14.79 -12.03
CA GLU A 152 -7.49 15.51 -11.34
C GLU A 152 -7.89 14.81 -10.04
N TRP A 153 -8.08 13.49 -10.08
CA TRP A 153 -8.34 12.68 -8.89
C TRP A 153 -7.20 12.80 -7.88
N THR A 154 -5.94 12.79 -8.32
CA THR A 154 -4.79 12.95 -7.42
C THR A 154 -4.82 14.30 -6.70
N TYR A 155 -5.14 15.37 -7.42
CA TYR A 155 -5.31 16.69 -6.84
C TYR A 155 -6.45 16.71 -5.82
N TRP A 156 -7.63 16.22 -6.21
CA TRP A 156 -8.80 16.12 -5.33
C TRP A 156 -8.55 15.24 -4.10
N PHE A 157 -7.84 14.13 -4.27
CA PHE A 157 -7.48 13.24 -3.17
C PHE A 157 -6.68 13.99 -2.11
N ASN A 158 -5.71 14.77 -2.59
CA ASN A 158 -4.79 15.51 -1.74
C ASN A 158 -5.43 16.71 -1.02
N THR A 159 -6.45 17.33 -1.59
CA THR A 159 -7.08 18.54 -1.06
C THR A 159 -8.37 18.25 -0.27
N GLU A 160 -9.20 17.31 -0.74
CA GLU A 160 -10.54 17.05 -0.21
C GLU A 160 -10.68 15.65 0.41
N CYS A 161 -10.35 14.59 -0.34
CA CYS A 161 -10.61 13.20 0.11
C CYS A 161 -9.89 12.89 1.42
N TRP A 162 -8.58 13.16 1.46
CA TRP A 162 -7.77 12.94 2.64
C TRP A 162 -8.31 13.70 3.85
N ARG A 163 -8.67 14.97 3.66
CA ARG A 163 -9.20 15.82 4.73
C ARG A 163 -10.47 15.23 5.35
N LYS A 164 -11.37 14.68 4.53
CA LYS A 164 -12.64 14.08 4.96
C LYS A 164 -12.50 12.68 5.55
N HIS A 165 -11.56 11.88 5.03
CA HIS A 165 -11.50 10.45 5.31
C HIS A 165 -10.18 9.96 5.91
N LYS A 166 -9.29 10.82 6.43
CA LYS A 166 -7.94 10.48 6.97
C LYS A 166 -7.86 9.28 7.94
N HIS A 167 -8.97 8.85 8.54
CA HIS A 167 -9.05 7.71 9.46
C HIS A 167 -9.96 6.57 8.95
N ASN A 168 -10.41 6.62 7.70
CA ASN A 168 -11.37 5.70 7.11
C ASN A 168 -10.98 5.37 5.65
N LEU A 169 -10.14 4.35 5.47
CA LEU A 169 -9.66 3.92 4.14
C LEU A 169 -10.81 3.47 3.22
N SER A 170 -11.80 2.74 3.74
CA SER A 170 -12.96 2.33 2.93
C SER A 170 -13.76 3.54 2.44
N GLY A 171 -13.92 4.56 3.30
CA GLY A 171 -14.49 5.85 2.90
C GLY A 171 -13.68 6.55 1.81
N MET A 172 -12.34 6.49 1.86
CA MET A 172 -11.49 7.04 0.78
C MET A 172 -11.73 6.33 -0.55
N VAL A 173 -11.81 5.00 -0.54
CA VAL A 173 -12.04 4.21 -1.77
C VAL A 173 -13.41 4.55 -2.35
N VAL A 174 -14.47 4.48 -1.55
CA VAL A 174 -15.85 4.75 -2.01
C VAL A 174 -15.97 6.16 -2.58
N SER A 175 -15.49 7.18 -1.87
CA SER A 175 -15.53 8.57 -2.35
C SER A 175 -14.68 8.76 -3.61
N SER A 176 -13.57 8.04 -3.74
CA SER A 176 -12.72 8.09 -4.94
C SER A 176 -13.40 7.46 -6.16
N GLN A 177 -14.07 6.32 -5.99
CA GLN A 177 -14.85 5.68 -7.04
C GLN A 177 -16.01 6.58 -7.50
N GLN A 178 -16.72 7.20 -6.56
CA GLN A 178 -17.78 8.17 -6.87
C GLN A 178 -17.25 9.38 -7.64
N TYR A 179 -16.09 9.92 -7.23
CA TYR A 179 -15.44 11.02 -7.94
C TYR A 179 -15.11 10.64 -9.39
N ILE A 180 -14.45 9.49 -9.60
CA ILE A 180 -14.08 9.01 -10.93
C ILE A 180 -15.33 8.78 -11.79
N ALA A 181 -16.36 8.10 -11.27
CA ALA A 181 -17.59 7.84 -12.00
C ALA A 181 -18.29 9.15 -12.44
N HIS A 182 -18.40 10.12 -11.54
CA HIS A 182 -19.00 11.41 -11.84
C HIS A 182 -18.20 12.20 -12.89
N ARG A 183 -16.87 12.28 -12.73
CA ARG A 183 -16.00 13.00 -13.69
C ARG A 183 -15.99 12.32 -15.04
N ALA A 184 -15.93 11.00 -15.09
CA ALA A 184 -15.95 10.27 -16.34
C ALA A 184 -17.26 10.43 -17.11
N ALA A 185 -18.41 10.39 -16.42
CA ALA A 185 -19.71 10.68 -17.02
C ALA A 185 -19.77 12.11 -17.57
N PHE A 186 -19.25 13.10 -16.83
CA PHE A 186 -19.17 14.48 -17.29
C PHE A 186 -18.36 14.61 -18.59
N THR A 187 -17.17 14.00 -18.64
CA THR A 187 -16.29 14.00 -19.81
C THR A 187 -16.96 13.33 -21.02
N ALA A 188 -17.64 12.20 -20.83
CA ALA A 188 -18.35 11.50 -21.90
C ALA A 188 -19.51 12.32 -22.48
N HIS A 189 -20.25 13.05 -21.65
CA HIS A 189 -21.41 13.84 -22.10
C HIS A 189 -21.06 15.17 -22.77
N HIS A 190 -19.93 15.78 -22.43
CA HIS A 190 -19.59 17.13 -22.88
C HIS A 190 -18.62 17.15 -24.05
N GLY A 191 -18.33 16.00 -24.69
CA GLY A 191 -17.50 15.90 -25.90
C GLY A 191 -16.09 16.46 -25.74
N GLY A 192 -15.66 16.68 -24.49
CA GLY A 192 -14.41 17.35 -24.17
C GLY A 192 -13.28 16.36 -24.30
N TYR A 193 -12.85 16.16 -25.54
CA TYR A 193 -11.53 15.76 -26.04
C TYR A 193 -11.76 15.10 -27.40
N SER A 194 -12.05 15.93 -28.41
CA SER A 194 -11.90 15.52 -29.81
C SER A 194 -10.41 15.36 -30.09
N PHE A 195 -9.87 14.18 -29.76
CA PHE A 195 -8.54 13.81 -30.23
C PHE A 195 -8.67 13.36 -31.69
N PRO A 196 -7.83 13.88 -32.60
CA PRO A 196 -7.82 13.41 -33.97
C PRO A 196 -7.50 11.92 -33.95
N MET A 197 -8.43 11.10 -34.46
CA MET A 197 -8.10 9.73 -34.85
C MET A 197 -7.09 9.84 -36.00
N TYR A 198 -5.83 9.51 -35.71
CA TYR A 198 -4.83 9.23 -36.72
C TYR A 198 -4.88 7.74 -37.10
#